data_AF-H1LE27-F1
#
_entry.id   AF-H1LE27-F1
#
_cell.length_a   1.000
_cell.length_b   1.000
_cell.length_c   1.000
_cell.angle_alpha   90.00
_cell.angle_beta   90.00
_cell.angle_gamma   90.00
#
_symmetry.space_group_name_H-M   'P 1'
#
loop_
_entity.id
_entity.type
_entity.pdbx_description
1 polymer ?
#
loop_
_entity_poly.entity_id
_entity_poly.type
_entity_poly.pdbx_seq_one_letter_code
_entity_poly.pdbx_strand_id
1 'polypeptide(L)'
;MAKAQALPLRKDVPVPLTWDLTTVYKNDDAFETDFSFIQDQIKVISQLAGTLENSADALLKATDLYLDLNRKLEKVYVYAQLKNDQDTSENKYQAMFSRVEALAAKFAAAVSWFDPELLKLTETQMKQYYQTAPKLTNYKRLFDQTFKQRGHILSNDVEAVLAGAGDIFSSGEKTFGILDNTDLPFPVVTDDNGNQVQLSQGVYGILLESTNQKVRKQAFQKLYEVYGQFQHTLAATLTTNVKNHF
;
A
#
# COMPACT_ATOMS: atom_id res chain seq x y z
N MET A 1 1.98 -40.91 24.28
CA MET A 1 2.40 -39.70 23.52
C MET A 1 1.42 -38.60 23.88
N ALA A 2 1.89 -37.44 24.35
CA ALA A 2 1.02 -36.30 24.59
C ALA A 2 0.38 -35.90 23.25
N LYS A 3 -0.95 -35.78 23.19
CA LYS A 3 -1.66 -35.27 22.00
C LYS A 3 -1.14 -33.86 21.73
N ALA A 4 -0.68 -33.60 20.51
CA ALA A 4 -0.34 -32.25 20.07
C ALA A 4 -1.57 -31.35 20.28
N GLN A 5 -1.39 -30.23 20.97
CA GLN A 5 -2.47 -29.29 21.22
C GLN A 5 -2.74 -28.53 19.92
N ALA A 6 -3.95 -28.69 19.38
CA ALA A 6 -4.38 -27.98 18.19
C ALA A 6 -4.45 -26.48 18.49
N LEU A 7 -4.01 -25.66 17.54
CA LEU A 7 -4.21 -24.21 17.61
C LEU A 7 -5.72 -23.91 17.54
N PRO A 8 -6.22 -22.94 18.33
CA PRO A 8 -7.63 -22.58 18.29
C PRO A 8 -7.99 -21.98 16.92
N LEU A 9 -9.19 -22.29 16.41
CA LEU A 9 -9.73 -21.55 15.27
C LEU A 9 -10.10 -20.14 15.72
N ARG A 10 -10.17 -19.19 14.79
CA ARG A 10 -10.49 -17.79 15.11
C ARG A 10 -11.78 -17.66 15.92
N LYS A 11 -12.81 -18.44 15.57
CA LYS A 11 -14.11 -18.49 16.25
C LYS A 11 -14.06 -19.01 17.69
N ASP A 12 -13.01 -19.75 18.05
CA ASP A 12 -12.83 -20.35 19.37
C ASP A 12 -11.99 -19.46 20.31
N VAL A 13 -11.46 -18.33 19.80
CA VAL A 13 -10.70 -17.36 20.60
C VAL A 13 -11.65 -16.55 21.50
N PRO A 14 -11.38 -16.46 22.82
CA PRO A 14 -12.19 -15.66 23.75
C PRO A 14 -12.31 -14.20 23.31
N VAL A 15 -13.54 -13.64 23.33
CA VAL A 15 -13.84 -12.26 22.91
C VAL A 15 -12.92 -11.20 23.56
N PRO A 16 -12.54 -11.27 24.85
CA PRO A 16 -11.61 -10.31 25.44
C PRO A 16 -10.20 -10.29 24.83
N LEU A 17 -9.83 -11.32 24.06
CA LEU A 17 -8.57 -11.42 23.33
C LEU A 17 -8.73 -11.01 21.86
N THR A 18 -9.84 -10.35 21.51
CA THR A 18 -10.17 -9.92 20.15
C THR A 18 -10.37 -8.41 20.11
N TRP A 19 -10.09 -7.79 18.96
CA TRP A 19 -10.47 -6.40 18.74
C TRP A 19 -11.99 -6.26 18.57
N ASP A 20 -12.52 -5.10 18.92
CA ASP A 20 -13.94 -4.76 18.76
C ASP A 20 -14.16 -3.90 17.51
N LEU A 21 -14.55 -4.52 16.40
CA LEU A 21 -14.87 -3.83 15.15
C LEU A 21 -16.25 -3.15 15.15
N THR A 22 -17.07 -3.34 16.19
CA THR A 22 -18.36 -2.64 16.30
C THR A 22 -18.19 -1.13 16.47
N THR A 23 -17.01 -0.71 16.93
CA THR A 23 -16.57 0.69 17.00
C THR A 23 -16.38 1.34 15.62
N VAL A 24 -16.13 0.55 14.57
CA VAL A 24 -16.03 1.01 13.19
C VAL A 24 -17.39 0.90 12.50
N TYR A 25 -17.97 -0.30 12.47
CA TYR A 25 -19.33 -0.55 12.01
C TYR A 25 -20.04 -1.52 12.94
N LYS A 26 -21.23 -1.14 13.39
CA LYS A 26 -22.08 -1.96 14.26
C LYS A 26 -22.28 -3.38 13.71
N ASN A 27 -22.40 -3.52 12.40
CA ASN A 27 -22.56 -4.79 11.70
C ASN A 27 -22.20 -4.65 10.20
N ASP A 28 -22.20 -5.78 9.50
CA ASP A 28 -21.90 -5.84 8.06
C ASP A 28 -22.92 -5.05 7.22
N ASP A 29 -24.19 -4.92 7.64
CA ASP A 29 -25.21 -4.14 6.92
C ASP A 29 -24.92 -2.64 6.91
N ALA A 30 -24.40 -2.11 8.02
CA ALA A 30 -23.96 -0.72 8.11
C ALA A 30 -22.76 -0.45 7.19
N PHE A 31 -21.87 -1.43 7.04
CA PHE A 31 -20.79 -1.39 6.05
C PHE A 31 -21.35 -1.39 4.62
N GLU A 32 -22.30 -2.28 4.29
CA GLU A 32 -22.88 -2.37 2.93
C GLU A 32 -23.60 -1.08 2.52
N THR A 33 -24.17 -0.36 3.49
CA THR A 33 -24.80 0.95 3.27
C THR A 33 -23.77 2.00 2.81
N ASP A 34 -22.65 2.15 3.53
CA ASP A 34 -21.59 3.09 3.14
C ASP A 34 -20.89 2.64 1.84
N PHE A 35 -20.67 1.33 1.65
CA PHE A 35 -20.10 0.77 0.41
C PHE A 35 -20.94 1.17 -0.81
N SER A 36 -22.25 0.96 -0.74
CA SER A 36 -23.19 1.28 -1.84
C SER A 36 -23.26 2.78 -2.07
N PHE A 37 -23.28 3.58 -1.00
CA PHE A 37 -23.25 5.04 -1.10
C PHE A 37 -22.01 5.54 -1.86
N ILE A 38 -20.81 5.05 -1.52
CA ILE A 38 -19.58 5.43 -2.23
C ILE A 38 -19.67 5.04 -3.71
N GLN A 39 -20.15 3.82 -4.00
CA GLN A 39 -20.28 3.32 -5.37
C GLN A 39 -21.18 4.22 -6.23
N ASP A 40 -22.27 4.74 -5.67
CA ASP A 40 -23.18 5.64 -6.38
C ASP A 40 -22.58 7.05 -6.56
N GLN A 41 -21.87 7.54 -5.53
CA GLN A 41 -21.27 8.88 -5.56
C GLN A 41 -20.03 8.98 -6.46
N ILE A 42 -19.40 7.86 -6.84
CA ILE A 42 -18.31 7.85 -7.83
C ILE A 42 -18.71 8.57 -9.12
N LYS A 43 -19.93 8.36 -9.62
CA LYS A 43 -20.41 9.05 -10.84
C LYS A 43 -20.55 10.55 -10.62
N VAL A 44 -20.99 10.96 -9.43
CA VAL A 44 -21.22 12.36 -9.08
C VAL A 44 -19.91 13.11 -8.98
N ILE A 45 -18.90 12.55 -8.31
CA ILE A 45 -17.59 13.19 -8.19
C ILE A 45 -16.89 13.30 -9.54
N SER A 46 -16.99 12.28 -10.42
CA SER A 46 -16.42 12.38 -11.78
C SER A 46 -17.04 13.48 -12.62
N GLN A 47 -18.30 13.85 -12.39
CA GLN A 47 -18.96 14.97 -13.09
C GLN A 47 -18.47 16.35 -12.63
N LEU A 48 -17.68 16.43 -11.56
CA LEU A 48 -17.07 17.68 -11.11
C LEU A 48 -15.73 17.98 -11.80
N ALA A 49 -15.20 17.05 -12.60
CA ALA A 49 -14.04 17.29 -13.44
C ALA A 49 -14.28 18.46 -14.40
N GLY A 50 -13.27 19.29 -14.57
CA GLY A 50 -13.27 20.52 -15.35
C GLY A 50 -13.94 21.71 -14.68
N THR A 51 -14.37 21.59 -13.40
CA THR A 51 -15.16 22.64 -12.75
C THR A 51 -14.40 23.48 -11.73
N LEU A 52 -13.19 23.07 -11.32
CA LEU A 52 -12.48 23.73 -10.22
C LEU A 52 -12.15 25.20 -10.48
N GLU A 53 -11.94 25.57 -11.74
CA GLU A 53 -11.65 26.96 -12.16
C GLU A 53 -12.91 27.84 -12.33
N ASN A 54 -14.11 27.23 -12.31
CA ASN A 54 -15.34 27.96 -12.59
C ASN A 54 -15.69 28.93 -11.45
N SER A 55 -15.47 28.54 -10.19
CA SER A 55 -15.75 29.37 -9.01
C SER A 55 -15.19 28.77 -7.72
N ALA A 56 -15.11 29.59 -6.67
CA ALA A 56 -14.76 29.14 -5.32
C ALA A 56 -15.75 28.10 -4.78
N ASP A 57 -17.04 28.23 -5.11
CA ASP A 57 -18.08 27.27 -4.70
C ASP A 57 -17.92 25.93 -5.42
N ALA A 58 -17.48 25.91 -6.68
CA ALA A 58 -17.18 24.69 -7.41
C ALA A 58 -15.99 23.94 -6.77
N LEU A 59 -14.91 24.66 -6.44
CA LEU A 59 -13.77 24.08 -5.71
C LEU A 59 -14.19 23.57 -4.33
N LEU A 60 -14.99 24.32 -3.59
CA LEU A 60 -15.47 23.92 -2.27
C LEU A 60 -16.32 22.65 -2.35
N LYS A 61 -17.29 22.61 -3.26
CA LYS A 61 -18.15 21.44 -3.49
C LYS A 61 -17.35 20.19 -3.85
N ALA A 62 -16.37 20.33 -4.75
CA ALA A 62 -15.50 19.22 -5.13
C ALA A 62 -14.64 18.73 -3.97
N THR A 63 -14.04 19.66 -3.22
CA THR A 63 -13.19 19.33 -2.05
C THR A 63 -13.98 18.64 -0.95
N ASP A 64 -15.17 19.15 -0.62
CA ASP A 64 -16.05 18.57 0.39
C ASP A 64 -16.46 17.14 0.02
N LEU A 65 -16.91 16.94 -1.23
CA LEU A 65 -17.31 15.62 -1.70
C LEU A 65 -16.13 14.65 -1.76
N TYR A 66 -14.97 15.10 -2.26
CA TYR A 66 -13.74 14.31 -2.31
C TYR A 66 -13.36 13.80 -0.91
N LEU A 67 -13.31 14.70 0.08
CA LEU A 67 -12.92 14.34 1.44
C LEU A 67 -13.95 13.48 2.16
N ASP A 68 -15.25 13.71 1.96
CA ASP A 68 -16.30 12.86 2.54
C ASP A 68 -16.22 11.43 2.00
N LEU A 69 -16.11 11.28 0.67
CA LEU A 69 -15.99 9.97 0.04
C LEU A 69 -14.69 9.28 0.41
N ASN A 70 -13.58 10.00 0.46
CA ASN A 70 -12.28 9.43 0.84
C ASN A 70 -12.31 8.87 2.28
N ARG A 71 -12.87 9.61 3.24
CA ARG A 71 -13.03 9.15 4.64
C ARG A 71 -13.94 7.93 4.75
N LYS A 72 -15.06 7.92 4.02
CA LYS A 72 -15.96 6.76 3.98
C LYS A 72 -15.29 5.55 3.36
N LEU A 73 -14.55 5.74 2.26
CA LEU A 73 -13.79 4.69 1.59
C LEU A 73 -12.74 4.08 2.52
N GLU A 74 -11.95 4.93 3.20
CA GLU A 74 -10.95 4.46 4.18
C GLU A 74 -11.62 3.64 5.30
N LYS A 75 -12.77 4.11 5.79
CA LYS A 75 -13.52 3.40 6.83
C LYS A 75 -14.01 2.02 6.38
N VAL A 76 -14.60 1.89 5.19
CA VAL A 76 -15.03 0.58 4.66
C VAL A 76 -13.82 -0.32 4.36
N TYR A 77 -12.71 0.26 3.89
CA TYR A 77 -11.48 -0.47 3.61
C TYR A 77 -10.90 -1.10 4.87
N VAL A 78 -10.67 -0.30 5.91
CA VAL A 78 -10.10 -0.77 7.18
C VAL A 78 -11.01 -1.80 7.83
N TYR A 79 -12.33 -1.61 7.80
CA TYR A 79 -13.26 -2.61 8.33
C TYR A 79 -13.16 -3.95 7.62
N ALA A 80 -13.20 -3.96 6.29
CA ALA A 80 -13.15 -5.18 5.50
C ALA A 80 -11.79 -5.88 5.65
N GLN A 81 -10.70 -5.12 5.66
CA GLN A 81 -9.35 -5.63 5.91
C GLN A 81 -9.25 -6.31 7.29
N LEU A 82 -9.64 -5.61 8.36
CA LEU A 82 -9.61 -6.17 9.72
C LEU A 82 -10.57 -7.35 9.91
N LYS A 83 -11.66 -7.43 9.14
CA LYS A 83 -12.53 -8.62 9.12
C LYS A 83 -11.84 -9.80 8.45
N ASN A 84 -11.16 -9.58 7.33
CA ASN A 84 -10.39 -10.60 6.61
C ASN A 84 -9.19 -11.09 7.42
N ASP A 85 -8.44 -10.19 8.06
CA ASP A 85 -7.22 -10.50 8.82
C ASP A 85 -7.48 -11.31 10.09
N GLN A 86 -8.73 -11.35 10.57
CA GLN A 86 -9.12 -12.23 11.68
C GLN A 86 -9.04 -13.71 11.31
N ASP A 87 -9.44 -14.06 10.09
CA ASP A 87 -9.39 -15.42 9.58
C ASP A 87 -9.39 -15.36 8.05
N THR A 88 -8.19 -15.42 7.47
CA THR A 88 -8.01 -15.36 6.02
C THR A 88 -8.50 -16.62 5.31
N SER A 89 -9.05 -17.62 6.00
CA SER A 89 -9.73 -18.76 5.39
C SER A 89 -11.24 -18.56 5.21
N GLU A 90 -11.81 -17.49 5.78
CA GLU A 90 -13.24 -17.20 5.70
C GLU A 90 -13.61 -16.50 4.37
N ASN A 91 -14.19 -17.28 3.46
CA ASN A 91 -14.58 -16.82 2.12
C ASN A 91 -15.44 -15.55 2.12
N LYS A 92 -16.33 -15.41 3.11
CA LYS A 92 -17.20 -14.21 3.21
C LYS A 92 -16.37 -12.93 3.33
N TYR A 93 -15.35 -12.93 4.18
CA TYR A 93 -14.56 -11.72 4.46
C TYR A 93 -13.44 -11.49 3.45
N GLN A 94 -12.91 -12.55 2.83
CA GLN A 94 -12.09 -12.41 1.60
C GLN A 94 -12.87 -11.68 0.50
N ALA A 95 -14.09 -12.14 0.19
CA ALA A 95 -14.92 -11.53 -0.84
C ALA A 95 -15.31 -10.08 -0.52
N MET A 96 -15.58 -9.78 0.76
CA MET A 96 -15.84 -8.41 1.23
C MET A 96 -14.62 -7.51 0.98
N PHE A 97 -13.42 -7.97 1.34
CA PHE A 97 -12.20 -7.19 1.16
C PHE A 97 -11.87 -6.95 -0.32
N SER A 98 -11.92 -7.99 -1.16
CA SER A 98 -11.71 -7.84 -2.61
C SER A 98 -12.68 -6.87 -3.29
N ARG A 99 -13.95 -6.81 -2.82
CA ARG A 99 -14.91 -5.82 -3.32
C ARG A 99 -14.49 -4.40 -2.96
N VAL A 100 -13.93 -4.18 -1.78
CA VAL A 100 -13.47 -2.85 -1.35
C VAL A 100 -12.20 -2.44 -2.07
N GLU A 101 -11.26 -3.37 -2.33
CA GLU A 101 -10.08 -3.10 -3.18
C GLU A 101 -10.52 -2.65 -4.58
N ALA A 102 -11.48 -3.35 -5.19
CA ALA A 102 -12.04 -2.97 -6.48
C ALA A 102 -12.76 -1.61 -6.45
N LEU A 103 -13.47 -1.29 -5.35
CA LEU A 103 -14.10 0.01 -5.16
C LEU A 103 -13.05 1.12 -5.01
N ALA A 104 -11.97 0.88 -4.27
CA ALA A 104 -10.88 1.82 -4.07
C ALA A 104 -10.17 2.16 -5.39
N ALA A 105 -9.89 1.14 -6.21
CA ALA A 105 -9.34 1.35 -7.55
C ALA A 105 -10.26 2.21 -8.44
N LYS A 106 -11.58 1.95 -8.42
CA LYS A 106 -12.56 2.76 -9.15
C LYS A 106 -12.63 4.19 -8.65
N PHE A 107 -12.62 4.39 -7.33
CA PHE A 107 -12.63 5.72 -6.73
C PHE A 107 -11.36 6.49 -7.09
N ALA A 108 -10.17 5.87 -6.98
CA ALA A 108 -8.90 6.49 -7.36
C ALA A 108 -8.90 6.96 -8.82
N ALA A 109 -9.40 6.15 -9.74
CA ALA A 109 -9.57 6.55 -11.14
C ALA A 109 -10.60 7.70 -11.31
N ALA A 110 -11.70 7.66 -10.55
CA ALA A 110 -12.76 8.65 -10.63
C ALA A 110 -12.39 10.04 -10.09
N VAL A 111 -11.33 10.14 -9.29
CA VAL A 111 -10.85 11.39 -8.67
C VAL A 111 -9.47 11.82 -9.17
N SER A 112 -8.86 11.09 -10.11
CA SER A 112 -7.51 11.38 -10.62
C SER A 112 -7.38 12.73 -11.33
N TRP A 113 -8.50 13.38 -11.65
CA TRP A 113 -8.57 14.72 -12.22
C TRP A 113 -8.37 15.83 -11.18
N PHE A 114 -8.62 15.56 -9.89
CA PHE A 114 -8.71 16.59 -8.85
C PHE A 114 -7.40 17.35 -8.65
N ASP A 115 -6.30 16.64 -8.40
CA ASP A 115 -5.00 17.27 -8.19
C ASP A 115 -4.50 17.99 -9.47
N PRO A 116 -4.51 17.38 -10.67
CA PRO A 116 -4.11 18.07 -11.90
C PRO A 116 -4.88 19.36 -12.17
N GLU A 117 -6.20 19.38 -11.91
CA GLU A 117 -7.00 20.59 -12.07
C GLU A 117 -6.73 21.62 -10.99
N LEU A 118 -6.59 21.20 -9.74
CA LEU A 118 -6.22 22.07 -8.63
C LEU A 118 -4.91 22.79 -8.94
N LEU A 119 -3.93 22.07 -9.50
CA LEU A 119 -2.61 22.59 -9.85
C LEU A 119 -2.62 23.69 -10.90
N LYS A 120 -3.66 23.76 -11.75
CA LYS A 120 -3.84 24.84 -12.76
C LYS A 120 -4.27 26.17 -12.13
N LEU A 121 -4.89 26.16 -10.95
CA LEU A 121 -5.35 27.38 -10.27
C LEU A 121 -4.17 28.27 -9.87
N THR A 122 -4.10 29.48 -10.38
CA THR A 122 -3.05 30.46 -10.02
C THR A 122 -3.15 30.90 -8.56
N GLU A 123 -2.05 31.41 -8.00
CA GLU A 123 -2.07 32.00 -6.66
C GLU A 123 -3.10 33.13 -6.53
N THR A 124 -3.28 33.92 -7.59
CA THR A 124 -4.27 35.00 -7.65
C THR A 124 -5.70 34.45 -7.57
N GLN A 125 -6.02 33.40 -8.34
CA GLN A 125 -7.33 32.74 -8.26
C GLN A 125 -7.58 32.19 -6.85
N MET A 126 -6.60 31.50 -6.26
CA MET A 126 -6.75 30.95 -4.90
C MET A 126 -6.96 32.03 -3.85
N LYS A 127 -6.24 33.16 -3.93
CA LYS A 127 -6.47 34.32 -3.04
C LYS A 127 -7.91 34.84 -3.16
N GLN A 128 -8.45 34.94 -4.37
CA GLN A 128 -9.83 35.35 -4.60
C GLN A 128 -10.83 34.31 -4.05
N TYR A 129 -10.53 33.02 -4.21
CA TYR A 129 -11.40 31.95 -3.74
C TYR A 129 -11.51 31.91 -2.22
N TYR A 130 -10.40 32.12 -1.49
CA TYR A 130 -10.45 32.22 -0.04
C TYR A 130 -11.29 33.41 0.46
N GLN A 131 -11.37 34.50 -0.30
CA GLN A 131 -12.19 35.66 0.06
C GLN A 131 -13.68 35.40 -0.19
N THR A 132 -14.01 34.75 -1.31
CA THR A 132 -15.39 34.53 -1.76
C THR A 132 -16.05 33.31 -1.13
N ALA A 133 -15.26 32.27 -0.78
CA ALA A 133 -15.70 31.12 -0.01
C ALA A 133 -14.75 30.87 1.19
N PRO A 134 -14.93 31.57 2.32
CA PRO A 134 -14.04 31.47 3.49
C PRO A 134 -13.87 30.05 4.05
N LYS A 135 -14.83 29.15 3.81
CA LYS A 135 -14.73 27.74 4.20
C LYS A 135 -13.54 27.02 3.56
N LEU A 136 -13.08 27.45 2.37
CA LEU A 136 -11.90 26.88 1.71
C LEU A 136 -10.62 27.02 2.54
N THR A 137 -10.56 27.99 3.46
CA THR A 137 -9.42 28.15 4.36
C THR A 137 -9.21 26.94 5.28
N ASN A 138 -10.27 26.20 5.60
CA ASN A 138 -10.16 24.94 6.35
C ASN A 138 -9.32 23.89 5.62
N TYR A 139 -9.26 23.97 4.29
CA TYR A 139 -8.54 23.05 3.41
C TYR A 139 -7.21 23.63 2.91
N LYS A 140 -6.79 24.81 3.39
CA LYS A 140 -5.57 25.47 2.93
C LYS A 140 -4.34 24.54 2.99
N ARG A 141 -4.21 23.75 4.05
CA ARG A 141 -3.07 22.82 4.20
C ARG A 141 -3.06 21.75 3.10
N LEU A 142 -4.23 21.20 2.76
CA LEU A 142 -4.38 20.23 1.66
C LEU A 142 -3.91 20.87 0.36
N PHE A 143 -4.45 22.05 0.04
CA PHE A 143 -4.09 22.75 -1.20
C PHE A 143 -2.61 23.14 -1.25
N ASP A 144 -2.03 23.64 -0.15
CA ASP A 144 -0.61 23.98 -0.07
C ASP A 144 0.28 22.73 -0.29
N GLN A 145 -0.14 21.55 0.17
CA GLN A 145 0.59 20.30 -0.07
C GLN A 145 0.54 19.91 -1.55
N THR A 146 -0.63 20.02 -2.19
CA THR A 146 -0.73 19.79 -3.64
C THR A 146 0.10 20.83 -4.40
N PHE A 147 0.01 22.12 -4.09
CA PHE A 147 0.74 23.18 -4.81
C PHE A 147 2.26 23.09 -4.68
N LYS A 148 2.78 22.51 -3.60
CA LYS A 148 4.22 22.20 -3.50
C LYS A 148 4.69 21.24 -4.59
N GLN A 149 3.80 20.41 -5.14
CA GLN A 149 4.11 19.51 -6.24
C GLN A 149 4.17 20.21 -7.61
N ARG A 150 3.78 21.48 -7.75
CA ARG A 150 3.88 22.19 -9.05
C ARG A 150 5.29 22.17 -9.64
N GLY A 151 6.32 22.27 -8.79
CA GLY A 151 7.72 22.21 -9.24
C GLY A 151 8.19 20.80 -9.61
N HIS A 152 7.36 19.79 -9.38
CA HIS A 152 7.65 18.37 -9.56
C HIS A 152 6.78 17.71 -10.62
N ILE A 153 5.91 18.46 -11.30
CA ILE A 153 5.07 17.96 -12.39
C ILE A 153 5.61 18.48 -13.70
N LEU A 154 5.92 17.55 -14.60
CA LEU A 154 6.47 17.85 -15.91
C LEU A 154 5.34 18.08 -16.92
N SER A 155 5.70 18.38 -18.17
CA SER A 155 4.68 18.45 -19.22
C SER A 155 4.06 17.07 -19.45
N ASN A 156 2.81 17.04 -19.95
CA ASN A 156 2.10 15.78 -20.24
C ASN A 156 2.91 14.80 -21.09
N ASP A 157 3.66 15.31 -22.08
CA ASP A 157 4.51 14.49 -22.94
C ASP A 157 5.65 13.83 -22.16
N VAL A 158 6.25 14.55 -21.20
CA VAL A 158 7.35 14.03 -20.37
C VAL A 158 6.81 13.05 -19.31
N GLU A 159 5.67 13.35 -18.69
CA GLU A 159 4.98 12.45 -17.76
C GLU A 159 4.60 11.13 -18.46
N ALA A 160 4.10 11.19 -19.70
CA ALA A 160 3.78 9.98 -20.47
C ALA A 160 5.03 9.14 -20.78
N VAL A 161 6.16 9.78 -21.09
CA VAL A 161 7.45 9.09 -21.30
C VAL A 161 7.92 8.43 -20.01
N LEU A 162 7.87 9.14 -18.87
CA LEU A 162 8.26 8.58 -17.57
C LEU A 162 7.36 7.41 -17.14
N ALA A 163 6.05 7.56 -17.30
CA ALA A 163 5.10 6.48 -17.01
C ALA A 163 5.35 5.25 -17.90
N GLY A 164 5.62 5.46 -19.20
CA GLY A 164 5.95 4.39 -20.13
C GLY A 164 7.29 3.71 -19.83
N ALA A 165 8.24 4.42 -19.22
CA ALA A 165 9.53 3.89 -18.80
C ALA A 165 9.50 3.18 -17.43
N GLY A 166 8.35 3.17 -16.73
CA GLY A 166 8.21 2.58 -15.39
C GLY A 166 8.67 1.12 -15.29
N ASP A 167 8.40 0.30 -16.30
CA ASP A 167 8.86 -1.09 -16.34
C ASP A 167 10.39 -1.19 -16.38
N ILE A 168 11.03 -0.35 -17.21
CA ILE A 168 12.49 -0.26 -17.33
C ILE A 168 13.09 0.18 -16.00
N PHE A 169 12.51 1.19 -15.34
CA PHE A 169 12.95 1.67 -14.04
C PHE A 169 12.84 0.61 -12.93
N SER A 170 11.80 -0.23 -12.98
CA SER A 170 11.60 -1.33 -12.01
C SER A 170 12.51 -2.56 -12.24
N SER A 171 13.22 -2.64 -13.37
CA SER A 171 13.94 -3.84 -13.79
C SER A 171 15.06 -4.28 -12.83
N GLY A 172 15.74 -3.33 -12.18
CA GLY A 172 16.79 -3.61 -11.20
C GLY A 172 16.25 -4.36 -9.98
N GLU A 173 15.11 -3.93 -9.47
CA GLU A 173 14.41 -4.58 -8.34
C GLU A 173 13.92 -5.97 -8.73
N LYS A 174 13.25 -6.11 -9.89
CA LYS A 174 12.77 -7.39 -10.40
C LYS A 174 13.90 -8.41 -10.55
N THR A 175 15.02 -7.99 -11.12
CA THR A 175 16.20 -8.86 -11.33
C THR A 175 16.80 -9.30 -10.00
N PHE A 176 16.96 -8.37 -9.05
CA PHE A 176 17.38 -8.70 -7.69
C PHE A 176 16.43 -9.72 -7.04
N GLY A 177 15.11 -9.47 -7.12
CA GLY A 177 14.09 -10.33 -6.51
C GLY A 177 14.09 -11.76 -7.08
N ILE A 178 14.26 -11.93 -8.39
CA ILE A 178 14.37 -13.25 -9.02
C ILE A 178 15.65 -13.97 -8.55
N LEU A 179 16.80 -13.28 -8.64
CA LEU A 179 18.08 -13.86 -8.24
C LEU A 179 18.06 -14.30 -6.78
N ASP A 180 17.72 -13.38 -5.88
CA ASP A 180 17.81 -13.55 -4.42
C ASP A 180 16.87 -14.62 -3.87
N ASN A 181 15.63 -14.67 -4.39
CA ASN A 181 14.59 -15.56 -3.87
C ASN A 181 14.50 -16.90 -4.59
N THR A 182 15.06 -17.02 -5.81
CA THR A 182 14.86 -18.20 -6.66
C THR A 182 16.18 -18.87 -7.05
N ASP A 183 17.13 -18.10 -7.57
CA ASP A 183 18.27 -18.67 -8.30
C ASP A 183 19.53 -18.85 -7.45
N LEU A 184 19.68 -18.12 -6.33
CA LEU A 184 20.85 -18.24 -5.47
C LEU A 184 20.99 -19.67 -4.90
N PRO A 185 22.09 -20.40 -5.23
CA PRO A 185 22.26 -21.78 -4.81
C PRO A 185 22.88 -21.83 -3.41
N PHE A 186 22.04 -21.68 -2.38
CA PHE A 186 22.52 -21.82 -1.01
C PHE A 186 23.00 -23.25 -0.73
N PRO A 187 24.05 -23.45 0.09
CA PRO A 187 24.57 -24.77 0.40
C PRO A 187 23.81 -25.44 1.56
N VAL A 188 24.12 -26.71 1.81
CA VAL A 188 23.64 -27.45 3.00
C VAL A 188 24.46 -27.05 4.23
N VAL A 189 23.80 -26.94 5.38
CA VAL A 189 24.40 -26.65 6.70
C VAL A 189 23.90 -27.63 7.75
N THR A 190 24.53 -27.64 8.93
CA THR A 190 24.16 -28.54 10.04
C THR A 190 23.30 -27.80 11.07
N ASP A 191 22.18 -28.40 11.47
CA ASP A 191 21.32 -27.86 12.55
C ASP A 191 21.80 -28.28 13.97
N ASP A 192 21.06 -27.85 15.01
CA ASP A 192 21.36 -28.20 16.41
C ASP A 192 21.26 -29.69 16.73
N ASN A 193 20.51 -30.45 15.94
CA ASN A 193 20.33 -31.88 16.11
C ASN A 193 21.36 -32.69 15.30
N GLY A 194 22.25 -32.03 14.55
CA GLY A 194 23.22 -32.66 13.68
C GLY A 194 22.69 -33.04 12.30
N ASN A 195 21.46 -32.65 11.95
CA ASN A 195 20.88 -32.91 10.64
C ASN A 195 21.47 -31.99 9.57
N GLN A 196 21.57 -32.51 8.35
CA GLN A 196 21.90 -31.71 7.18
C GLN A 196 20.64 -31.04 6.62
N VAL A 197 20.62 -29.71 6.62
CA VAL A 197 19.49 -28.91 6.14
C VAL A 197 19.92 -27.98 5.00
N GLN A 198 19.06 -27.86 3.99
CA GLN A 198 19.26 -26.91 2.90
C GLN A 198 19.12 -25.49 3.44
N LEU A 199 20.19 -24.68 3.33
CA LEU A 199 20.11 -23.27 3.72
C LEU A 199 19.16 -22.52 2.77
N SER A 200 18.40 -21.61 3.34
CA SER A 200 17.52 -20.65 2.66
C SER A 200 17.35 -19.44 3.58
N GLN A 201 16.77 -18.34 3.10
CA GLN A 201 16.52 -17.16 3.93
C GLN A 201 15.66 -17.48 5.16
N GLY A 202 14.60 -18.30 5.00
CA GLY A 202 13.73 -18.71 6.11
C GLY A 202 14.43 -19.60 7.13
N VAL A 203 15.24 -20.55 6.66
CA VAL A 203 16.03 -21.44 7.54
C VAL A 203 17.14 -20.66 8.24
N TYR A 204 17.76 -19.69 7.56
CA TYR A 204 18.83 -18.87 8.10
C TYR A 204 18.42 -18.13 9.38
N GLY A 205 17.22 -17.53 9.40
CA GLY A 205 16.69 -16.86 10.59
C GLY A 205 16.63 -17.79 11.80
N ILE A 206 16.08 -19.00 11.60
CA ILE A 206 15.98 -20.03 12.64
C ILE A 206 17.39 -20.43 13.15
N LEU A 207 18.33 -20.68 12.24
CA LEU A 207 19.68 -21.11 12.59
C LEU A 207 20.49 -20.04 13.32
N LEU A 208 20.20 -18.75 13.11
CA LEU A 208 20.83 -17.66 13.86
C LEU A 208 20.35 -17.55 15.30
N GLU A 209 19.20 -18.11 15.65
CA GLU A 209 18.68 -18.13 17.03
C GLU A 209 19.19 -19.34 17.83
N SER A 210 19.86 -20.28 17.16
CA SER A 210 20.46 -21.45 17.80
C SER A 210 21.34 -21.04 19.00
N THR A 211 21.21 -21.78 20.10
CA THR A 211 22.10 -21.63 21.27
C THR A 211 23.54 -22.09 20.96
N ASN A 212 23.73 -22.93 19.94
CA ASN A 212 25.03 -23.43 19.52
C ASN A 212 25.75 -22.45 18.59
N GLN A 213 26.86 -21.88 19.08
CA GLN A 213 27.65 -20.93 18.31
C GLN A 213 28.17 -21.49 16.97
N LYS A 214 28.44 -22.79 16.88
CA LYS A 214 28.96 -23.40 15.64
C LYS A 214 27.90 -23.39 14.53
N VAL A 215 26.65 -23.67 14.87
CA VAL A 215 25.50 -23.61 13.95
C VAL A 215 25.32 -22.20 13.42
N ARG A 216 25.23 -21.20 14.32
CA ARG A 216 25.10 -19.79 13.93
C ARG A 216 26.25 -19.34 13.00
N LYS A 217 27.50 -19.68 13.36
CA LYS A 217 28.69 -19.31 12.60
C LYS A 217 28.67 -19.93 11.20
N GLN A 218 28.37 -21.22 11.09
CA GLN A 218 28.31 -21.91 9.80
C GLN A 218 27.21 -21.31 8.91
N ALA A 219 26.00 -21.12 9.44
CA ALA A 219 24.88 -20.54 8.70
C ALA A 219 25.22 -19.14 8.17
N PHE A 220 25.77 -18.27 9.01
CA PHE A 220 26.25 -16.94 8.61
C PHE A 220 27.29 -17.01 7.49
N GLN A 221 28.37 -17.75 7.70
CA GLN A 221 29.46 -17.80 6.72
C GLN A 221 28.99 -18.35 5.37
N LYS A 222 28.14 -19.39 5.39
CA LYS A 222 27.63 -20.03 4.18
C LYS A 222 26.62 -19.19 3.40
N LEU A 223 25.79 -18.41 4.09
CA LEU A 223 24.92 -17.45 3.43
C LEU A 223 25.75 -16.35 2.74
N TYR A 224 26.68 -15.73 3.47
CA TYR A 224 27.49 -14.64 2.94
C TYR A 224 28.52 -15.07 1.89
N GLU A 225 28.93 -16.34 1.87
CA GLU A 225 29.75 -16.91 0.80
C GLU A 225 29.03 -16.79 -0.56
N VAL A 226 27.73 -17.12 -0.61
CA VAL A 226 26.93 -17.01 -1.83
C VAL A 226 26.72 -15.54 -2.21
N TYR A 227 26.33 -14.68 -1.26
CA TYR A 227 26.23 -13.24 -1.52
C TYR A 227 27.55 -12.63 -2.04
N GLY A 228 28.68 -13.04 -1.45
CA GLY A 228 30.01 -12.63 -1.90
C GLY A 228 30.33 -13.10 -3.32
N GLN A 229 29.90 -14.30 -3.70
CA GLN A 229 30.05 -14.84 -5.06
C GLN A 229 29.30 -13.99 -6.09
N PHE A 230 28.10 -13.48 -5.75
CA PHE A 230 27.25 -12.69 -6.64
C PHE A 230 27.31 -11.18 -6.40
N GLN A 231 28.27 -10.70 -5.59
CA GLN A 231 28.34 -9.30 -5.14
C GLN A 231 28.33 -8.27 -6.28
N HIS A 232 28.94 -8.59 -7.44
CA HIS A 232 28.97 -7.67 -8.58
C HIS A 232 27.59 -7.54 -9.26
N THR A 233 26.85 -8.64 -9.38
CA THR A 233 25.48 -8.65 -9.92
C THR A 233 24.53 -7.89 -8.99
N LEU A 234 24.67 -8.12 -7.69
CA LEU A 234 23.90 -7.40 -6.66
C LEU A 234 24.24 -5.90 -6.66
N ALA A 235 25.51 -5.54 -6.81
CA ALA A 235 25.92 -4.14 -6.94
C ALA A 235 25.34 -3.49 -8.21
N ALA A 236 25.28 -4.22 -9.34
CA ALA A 236 24.72 -3.71 -10.59
C ALA A 236 23.20 -3.46 -10.50
N THR A 237 22.46 -4.40 -9.90
CA THR A 237 21.01 -4.26 -9.68
C THR A 237 20.70 -3.10 -8.73
N LEU A 238 21.44 -2.97 -7.62
CA LEU A 238 21.32 -1.84 -6.70
C LEU A 238 21.69 -0.50 -7.36
N THR A 239 22.79 -0.46 -8.12
CA THR A 239 23.22 0.77 -8.83
C THR A 239 22.15 1.23 -9.83
N THR A 240 21.48 0.30 -10.50
CA THR A 240 20.38 0.61 -11.41
C THR A 240 19.22 1.27 -10.67
N ASN A 241 18.84 0.72 -9.51
CA ASN A 241 17.81 1.31 -8.65
C ASN A 241 18.21 2.69 -8.12
N VAL A 242 19.45 2.86 -7.65
CA VAL A 242 19.93 4.17 -7.17
C VAL A 242 19.89 5.22 -8.26
N LYS A 243 20.28 4.88 -9.50
CA LYS A 243 20.20 5.79 -10.65
C LYS A 243 18.77 6.17 -11.03
N ASN A 244 17.78 5.33 -10.73
CA ASN A 244 16.35 5.64 -10.95
C ASN A 244 15.81 6.68 -9.95
N HIS A 245 16.37 6.72 -8.74
CA HIS A 245 15.89 7.61 -7.66
C HIS A 245 16.75 8.88 -7.47
N PHE A 246 17.65 9.17 -8.41
CA PHE A 246 18.55 10.33 -8.39
C PHE A 246 18.14 11.41 -9.41
#